data_AF-A0A0L0F599-F1
#
_entry.id   AF-A0A0L0F599-F1
#
_cell.length_a   1.000
_cell.length_b   1.000
_cell.length_c   1.000
_cell.angle_alpha   90.00
_cell.angle_beta   90.00
_cell.angle_gamma   90.00
#
_symmetry.space_group_name_H-M   'P 1'
#
loop_
_entity.id
_entity.type
_entity.pdbx_description
1 polymer ?
#
loop_
_entity_poly.entity_id
_entity_poly.type
_entity_poly.pdbx_seq_one_letter_code
_entity_poly.pdbx_strand_id
1 'polypeptide(L)'
;MHSEDAQALVSAAETAQANDVVCAIAENFRIEDIFVKCGAQFGIDTGLGDLLEIQWAAFVHMPPETSPCAQNQMSDSMCTPRHAATPGRQVSEYNGGMIMDAGVHTAAALRVLAGGRQVDRVSAFVSRKGSHLPKIDTVASILRFTQ
;
A
#
# COMPACT_ATOMS: atom_id res chain seq x y z
N MET A 1 9.59 -6.23 -7.14
CA MET A 1 8.66 -6.79 -8.11
C MET A 1 8.47 -5.77 -9.21
N HIS A 2 8.95 -6.09 -10.41
CA HIS A 2 8.65 -5.34 -11.61
C HIS A 2 7.23 -5.67 -12.09
N SER A 3 6.66 -4.88 -12.99
CA SER A 3 5.33 -5.15 -13.56
C SER A 3 5.27 -6.49 -14.29
N GLU A 4 6.39 -6.92 -14.88
CA GLU A 4 6.53 -8.20 -15.58
C GLU A 4 6.43 -9.38 -14.59
N ASP A 5 7.11 -9.29 -13.44
CA ASP A 5 7.00 -10.30 -12.37
C ASP A 5 5.56 -10.43 -11.86
N ALA A 6 4.86 -9.29 -11.72
CA ALA A 6 3.48 -9.26 -11.25
C ALA A 6 2.54 -9.93 -12.26
N GLN A 7 2.72 -9.68 -13.57
CA GLN A 7 1.95 -10.33 -14.62
C GLN A 7 2.20 -11.83 -14.66
N ALA A 8 3.47 -12.25 -14.57
CA ALA A 8 3.82 -13.67 -14.49
C ALA A 8 3.15 -14.35 -13.30
N LEU A 9 3.11 -13.69 -12.14
CA LEU A 9 2.45 -14.22 -10.94
C LEU A 9 0.93 -14.35 -11.11
N VAL A 10 0.28 -13.38 -11.78
CA VAL A 10 -1.15 -13.48 -12.13
C VAL A 10 -1.40 -14.68 -13.04
N SER A 11 -0.63 -14.83 -14.13
CA SER A 11 -0.78 -15.98 -15.03
C SER A 11 -0.53 -17.33 -14.34
N ALA A 12 0.44 -17.39 -13.42
CA ALA A 12 0.68 -18.58 -12.62
C ALA A 12 -0.50 -18.88 -11.68
N ALA A 13 -1.08 -17.85 -11.04
CA ALA A 13 -2.24 -17.99 -10.18
C ALA A 13 -3.48 -18.48 -10.96
N GLU A 14 -3.72 -17.96 -12.17
CA GLU A 14 -4.79 -18.42 -13.07
C GLU A 14 -4.60 -19.89 -13.46
N THR A 15 -3.37 -20.29 -13.77
CA THR A 15 -3.03 -21.70 -14.07
C THR A 15 -3.24 -22.59 -12.85
N ALA A 16 -2.82 -22.15 -11.66
CA ALA A 16 -3.02 -22.88 -10.41
C ALA A 16 -4.52 -23.07 -10.13
N GLN A 17 -5.32 -22.03 -10.32
CA GLN A 17 -6.77 -22.07 -10.13
C GLN A 17 -7.45 -23.05 -11.10
N ALA A 18 -6.98 -23.15 -12.34
CA ALA A 18 -7.47 -24.16 -13.29
C ALA A 18 -7.18 -25.61 -12.85
N ASN A 19 -6.24 -25.79 -11.91
CA ASN A 19 -5.89 -27.07 -11.28
C ASN A 19 -6.43 -27.19 -9.84
N ASP A 20 -7.47 -26.41 -9.49
CA ASP A 20 -8.11 -26.39 -8.16
C ASP A 20 -7.15 -26.01 -7.00
N VAL A 21 -6.09 -25.27 -7.32
CA VAL A 21 -5.16 -24.70 -6.34
C VAL A 21 -5.50 -23.23 -6.12
N VAL A 22 -5.80 -22.87 -4.88
CA VAL A 22 -6.08 -21.49 -4.48
C VAL A 22 -4.78 -20.73 -4.24
N CYS A 23 -4.52 -19.71 -5.06
CA CYS A 23 -3.53 -18.68 -4.77
C CYS A 23 -4.20 -17.46 -4.15
N ALA A 24 -3.70 -17.01 -2.99
CA ALA A 24 -4.19 -15.83 -2.31
C ALA A 24 -3.05 -14.87 -1.97
N ILE A 25 -3.27 -13.58 -2.22
CA ILE A 25 -2.37 -12.51 -1.76
C ILE A 25 -2.92 -11.97 -0.45
N ALA A 26 -2.13 -12.06 0.61
CA ALA A 26 -2.49 -11.59 1.95
C ALA A 26 -2.42 -10.05 2.04
N GLU A 27 -3.37 -9.38 1.40
CA GLU A 27 -3.55 -7.92 1.45
C GLU A 27 -4.64 -7.58 2.47
N ASN A 28 -4.24 -7.32 3.73
CA ASN A 28 -5.19 -7.14 4.82
C ASN A 28 -6.02 -5.85 4.71
N PHE A 29 -5.54 -4.81 4.02
CA PHE A 29 -6.29 -3.55 3.88
C PHE A 29 -7.57 -3.72 3.02
N ARG A 30 -7.72 -4.86 2.33
CA ARG A 30 -8.98 -5.22 1.64
C ARG A 30 -10.10 -5.65 2.58
N ILE A 31 -9.75 -6.10 3.78
CA ILE A 31 -10.69 -6.71 4.73
C ILE A 31 -10.76 -5.95 6.06
N GLU A 32 -9.96 -4.89 6.23
CA GLU A 32 -10.06 -4.02 7.40
C GLU A 32 -11.47 -3.42 7.50
N ASP A 33 -12.12 -3.68 8.63
CA ASP A 33 -13.52 -3.33 8.90
C ASP A 33 -13.83 -1.86 8.60
N ILE A 34 -12.89 -0.97 8.93
CA ILE A 34 -13.07 0.47 8.76
C ILE A 34 -13.20 0.86 7.28
N PHE A 35 -12.38 0.29 6.39
CA PHE A 35 -12.43 0.62 4.96
C PHE A 35 -13.65 0.01 4.30
N VAL A 36 -13.99 -1.24 4.64
CA VAL A 36 -15.15 -1.93 4.09
C VAL A 36 -16.45 -1.22 4.50
N LYS A 37 -16.61 -0.90 5.79
CA LYS A 37 -17.82 -0.22 6.29
C LYS A 37 -17.93 1.20 5.75
N CYS A 38 -16.82 1.91 5.61
CA CYS A 38 -16.80 3.26 5.05
C CYS A 38 -17.12 3.27 3.54
N GLY A 39 -16.50 2.40 2.75
CA GLY A 39 -16.78 2.29 1.31
C GLY A 39 -18.24 1.95 1.01
N ALA A 40 -18.86 1.13 1.85
CA ALA A 40 -20.28 0.78 1.75
C ALA A 40 -21.25 1.93 2.09
N GLN A 41 -20.76 3.08 2.58
CA GLN A 41 -21.60 4.26 2.85
C GLN A 41 -21.89 5.10 1.61
N PHE A 42 -21.24 4.86 0.47
CA PHE A 42 -21.46 5.65 -0.75
C PHE A 42 -22.38 4.91 -1.73
N GLY A 43 -23.20 5.67 -2.44
CA GLY A 43 -24.20 5.19 -3.41
C GLY A 43 -25.53 5.90 -3.26
N ILE A 44 -26.36 5.84 -4.31
CA ILE A 44 -27.67 6.53 -4.32
C ILE A 44 -28.61 6.07 -3.20
N ASP A 45 -28.48 4.82 -2.76
CA ASP A 45 -29.35 4.21 -1.75
C ASP A 45 -28.90 4.46 -0.30
N THR A 46 -27.70 5.02 -0.08
CA THR A 46 -27.12 5.19 1.27
C THR A 46 -27.43 6.54 1.90
N GLY A 47 -27.96 7.50 1.12
CA GLY A 47 -28.21 8.87 1.54
C GLY A 47 -27.00 9.80 1.47
N LEU A 48 -25.77 9.28 1.31
CA LEU A 48 -24.58 10.10 1.03
C LEU A 48 -24.38 10.39 -0.46
N GLY A 49 -25.05 9.62 -1.33
CA GLY A 49 -24.88 9.75 -2.77
C GLY A 49 -23.54 9.22 -3.26
N ASP A 50 -23.19 9.57 -4.49
CA ASP A 50 -21.99 9.04 -5.13
C ASP A 50 -20.70 9.65 -4.55
N LEU A 51 -19.66 8.82 -4.45
CA LEU A 51 -18.32 9.25 -4.06
C LEU A 51 -17.73 10.20 -5.11
N LEU A 52 -17.38 11.42 -4.70
CA LEU A 52 -16.75 12.42 -5.58
C LEU A 52 -15.22 12.42 -5.47
N GLU A 53 -14.67 12.37 -4.26
CA GLU A 53 -13.23 12.50 -4.02
C GLU A 53 -12.83 11.76 -2.73
N ILE A 54 -11.63 11.18 -2.74
CA ILE A 54 -10.96 10.67 -1.54
C ILE A 54 -9.64 11.43 -1.37
N GLN A 55 -9.44 12.01 -0.20
CA GLN A 55 -8.16 12.61 0.19
C GLN A 55 -7.49 11.73 1.23
N TRP A 56 -6.24 11.34 0.96
CA TRP A 56 -5.46 10.50 1.86
C TRP A 56 -4.08 11.11 2.09
N ALA A 57 -3.71 11.30 3.35
CA ALA A 57 -2.39 11.73 3.75
C ALA A 57 -1.88 10.83 4.87
N ALA A 58 -0.69 10.25 4.68
CA ALA A 58 -0.03 9.43 5.67
C ALA A 58 1.40 9.93 5.88
N PHE A 59 1.75 10.16 7.14
CA PHE A 59 3.08 10.58 7.55
C PHE A 59 3.64 9.52 8.49
N VAL A 60 4.58 8.71 7.99
CA VAL A 60 5.20 7.64 8.75
C VAL A 60 6.60 8.07 9.15
N HIS A 61 6.84 8.16 10.46
CA HIS A 61 8.17 8.41 10.96
C HIS A 61 9.04 7.15 10.82
N MET A 62 10.04 7.22 9.94
CA MET A 62 11.02 6.16 9.74
C MET A 62 12.35 6.60 10.34
N PRO A 63 12.70 6.19 11.57
CA PRO A 63 13.95 6.58 12.20
C PRO A 63 15.15 5.93 11.47
N PRO A 64 16.35 6.56 11.50
CA PRO A 64 17.56 5.93 11.01
C PRO A 64 17.89 4.65 11.80
N GLU A 65 18.57 3.70 11.17
CA GLU A 65 18.94 2.42 11.81
C GLU A 65 19.80 2.58 13.08
N THR A 66 20.55 3.67 13.15
CA THR A 66 21.36 4.03 14.32
C THR A 66 20.53 4.54 15.49
N SER A 67 19.22 4.75 15.32
CA SER A 67 18.32 5.19 16.38
C SER A 67 18.07 4.08 17.40
N PRO A 68 18.03 4.38 18.71
CA PRO A 68 17.63 3.43 19.76
C PRO A 68 16.27 2.77 19.48
N CYS A 69 15.37 3.49 18.81
CA CYS A 69 14.13 2.93 18.31
C CYS A 69 14.40 1.82 17.29
N ALA A 70 15.12 2.09 16.20
CA ALA A 70 15.43 1.13 15.14
C ALA A 70 16.10 -0.16 15.65
N GLN A 71 16.86 -0.06 16.74
CA GLN A 71 17.59 -1.16 17.37
C GLN A 71 16.76 -1.95 18.38
N ASN A 72 15.44 -1.70 18.46
CA ASN A 72 14.53 -2.42 19.36
C ASN A 72 14.92 -2.24 20.85
N GLN A 73 15.64 -1.15 21.18
CA GLN A 73 16.11 -0.83 22.53
C GLN A 73 15.11 0.02 23.32
N MET A 74 13.91 0.25 22.78
CA MET A 74 12.81 0.93 23.46
C MET A 74 11.57 0.02 23.48
N SER A 75 10.96 -0.14 24.66
CA SER A 75 9.74 -0.93 24.89
C SER A 75 8.44 -0.20 24.52
N ASP A 76 8.53 1.07 24.11
CA ASP A 76 7.35 1.88 23.81
C ASP A 76 6.77 1.54 22.43
N SER A 77 5.49 1.17 22.44
CA SER A 77 4.69 0.72 21.29
C SER A 77 4.52 1.75 20.16
N MET A 78 5.06 2.96 20.30
CA MET A 78 5.02 4.02 19.29
C MET A 78 6.25 4.07 18.39
N CYS A 79 7.35 3.42 18.77
CA CYS A 79 8.45 3.20 17.85
C CYS A 79 8.18 1.87 17.15
N THR A 80 7.93 1.89 15.84
CA THR A 80 7.72 0.71 14.97
C THR A 80 9.00 0.46 14.16
N PRO A 81 10.06 -0.11 14.75
CA PRO A 81 11.39 -0.07 14.17
C PRO A 81 11.74 -1.39 13.47
N ARG A 82 10.98 -2.44 13.78
CA ARG A 82 11.22 -3.84 13.45
C ARG A 82 11.17 -4.11 11.94
N HIS A 83 10.53 -3.20 11.22
CA HIS A 83 10.23 -3.32 9.80
C HIS A 83 11.26 -2.63 8.90
N ALA A 84 11.94 -1.59 9.41
CA ALA A 84 12.92 -0.83 8.63
C ALA A 84 14.27 -1.58 8.55
N ALA A 85 14.69 -2.20 9.65
CA ALA A 85 16.00 -2.84 9.79
C ALA A 85 16.06 -4.30 9.28
N THR A 86 14.99 -4.82 8.67
CA THR A 86 15.03 -6.18 8.11
C THR A 86 15.92 -6.22 6.86
N PRO A 87 16.81 -7.21 6.69
CA PRO A 87 17.74 -7.25 5.56
C PRO A 87 17.08 -7.13 4.18
N GLY A 88 15.90 -7.74 4.01
CA GLY A 88 15.12 -7.64 2.76
C GLY A 88 14.55 -6.25 2.45
N ARG A 89 14.40 -5.37 3.46
CA ARG A 89 13.93 -3.98 3.29
C ARG A 89 15.07 -2.98 3.13
N GLN A 90 16.23 -3.27 3.73
CA GLN A 90 17.47 -2.49 3.57
C GLN A 90 18.15 -2.72 2.22
N VAL A 91 18.21 -3.98 1.79
CA VAL A 91 18.80 -4.39 0.50
C VAL A 91 17.75 -4.39 -0.62
N SER A 92 16.47 -4.16 -0.28
CA SER A 92 15.28 -4.13 -1.14
C SER A 92 15.62 -4.02 -2.63
N GLU A 93 15.55 -5.15 -3.33
CA GLU A 93 15.66 -5.19 -4.79
C GLU A 93 14.36 -4.75 -5.46
N TYR A 94 13.28 -4.55 -4.69
CA TYR A 94 12.02 -4.04 -5.23
C TYR A 94 12.08 -2.52 -5.49
N ASN A 95 11.66 -2.11 -6.68
CA ASN A 95 11.55 -0.70 -7.07
C ASN A 95 10.72 0.10 -6.06
N GLY A 96 11.03 1.39 -5.88
CA GLY A 96 10.23 2.30 -5.05
C GLY A 96 10.36 2.13 -3.52
N GLY A 97 11.10 1.13 -3.01
CA GLY A 97 11.43 1.01 -1.58
C GLY A 97 10.20 1.00 -0.68
N MET A 98 10.20 1.77 0.40
CA MET A 98 9.10 1.83 1.37
C MET A 98 7.77 2.28 0.75
N ILE A 99 7.81 3.10 -0.31
CA ILE A 99 6.58 3.50 -1.02
C ILE A 99 5.91 2.30 -1.67
N MET A 100 6.66 1.33 -2.20
CA MET A 100 6.04 0.12 -2.76
C MET A 100 5.57 -0.84 -1.67
N ASP A 101 6.30 -0.95 -0.56
CA ASP A 101 5.93 -1.80 0.58
C ASP A 101 4.63 -1.32 1.25
N ALA A 102 4.54 -0.03 1.62
CA ALA A 102 3.34 0.52 2.26
C ALA A 102 2.26 0.98 1.26
N GLY A 103 2.65 1.34 0.04
CA GLY A 103 1.75 1.93 -0.95
C GLY A 103 0.76 0.95 -1.54
N VAL A 104 1.10 -0.35 -1.63
CA VAL A 104 0.14 -1.38 -2.09
C VAL A 104 -1.07 -1.49 -1.15
N HIS A 105 -0.85 -1.38 0.16
CA HIS A 105 -1.91 -1.35 1.16
C HIS A 105 -2.80 -0.11 1.01
N THR A 106 -2.18 1.06 0.81
CA THR A 106 -2.92 2.31 0.60
C THR A 106 -3.75 2.24 -0.69
N ALA A 107 -3.17 1.72 -1.78
CA ALA A 107 -3.88 1.53 -3.05
C ALA A 107 -5.05 0.53 -2.90
N ALA A 108 -4.88 -0.53 -2.11
CA ALA A 108 -5.94 -1.49 -1.81
C ALA A 108 -7.09 -0.83 -1.03
N ALA A 109 -6.80 -0.08 0.03
CA ALA A 109 -7.81 0.65 0.80
C ALA A 109 -8.56 1.68 -0.05
N LEU A 110 -7.86 2.47 -0.88
CA LEU A 110 -8.49 3.46 -1.76
C LEU A 110 -9.46 2.79 -2.75
N ARG A 111 -9.12 1.62 -3.29
CA ARG A 111 -10.03 0.85 -4.16
C ARG A 111 -11.26 0.33 -3.42
N VAL A 112 -11.11 -0.12 -2.17
CA VAL A 112 -12.26 -0.52 -1.34
C VAL A 112 -13.18 0.66 -1.06
N LEU A 113 -12.61 1.81 -0.67
CA LEU A 113 -13.36 3.05 -0.44
C LEU A 113 -14.08 3.53 -1.71
N ALA A 114 -13.46 3.34 -2.87
CA ALA A 114 -14.06 3.63 -4.17
C ALA A 114 -15.05 2.55 -4.65
N GLY A 115 -15.60 1.71 -3.77
CA GLY A 115 -16.60 0.69 -4.11
C GLY A 115 -16.05 -0.43 -5.01
N GLY A 116 -14.75 -0.73 -4.92
CA GLY A 116 -14.10 -1.77 -5.72
C GLY A 116 -13.69 -1.32 -7.14
N ARG A 117 -13.91 -0.05 -7.50
CA ARG A 117 -13.50 0.52 -8.80
C ARG A 117 -12.01 0.35 -9.04
N GLN A 118 -11.63 0.27 -10.32
CA GLN A 118 -10.22 0.18 -10.71
C GLN A 118 -9.63 1.56 -10.91
N VAL A 119 -8.31 1.67 -10.75
CA VAL A 119 -7.57 2.90 -11.07
C VAL A 119 -7.28 2.89 -12.57
N ASP A 120 -7.74 3.91 -13.28
CA ASP A 120 -7.57 4.05 -14.72
C ASP A 120 -6.40 4.98 -15.08
N ARG A 121 -6.17 6.04 -14.29
CA ARG A 121 -5.01 6.93 -14.47
C ARG A 121 -4.37 7.33 -13.15
N VAL A 122 -3.06 7.55 -13.20
CA VAL A 122 -2.26 8.06 -12.09
C VAL A 122 -1.37 9.17 -12.60
N SER A 123 -1.29 10.27 -11.85
CA SER A 123 -0.22 11.26 -11.95
C SER A 123 0.43 11.39 -10.59
N ALA A 124 1.77 11.40 -10.54
CA ALA A 124 2.49 11.42 -9.27
C ALA A 124 3.78 12.22 -9.35
N PHE A 125 4.10 12.88 -8.24
CA PHE A 125 5.41 13.45 -7.95
C PHE A 125 6.06 12.64 -6.83
N VAL A 126 7.33 12.30 -7.02
CA VAL A 126 8.10 11.50 -6.07
C VAL A 126 9.37 12.24 -5.66
N SER A 127 9.77 12.06 -4.41
CA SER A 127 10.99 12.66 -3.88
C SER A 127 11.63 11.75 -2.83
N ARG A 128 12.93 11.91 -2.64
CA ARG A 128 13.64 11.40 -1.48
C ARG A 128 13.95 12.58 -0.57
N LYS A 129 13.39 12.58 0.64
CA LYS A 129 13.56 13.62 1.66
C LYS A 129 14.49 13.17 2.78
N GLY A 130 14.43 11.89 3.17
CA GLY A 130 15.30 11.29 4.17
C GLY A 130 16.65 10.90 3.56
N SER A 131 17.73 11.51 4.03
CA SER A 131 19.08 11.16 3.57
C SER A 131 19.52 9.77 4.02
N HIS A 132 18.91 9.23 5.09
CA HIS A 132 19.16 7.89 5.63
C HIS A 132 18.35 6.79 4.94
N LEU A 133 17.42 7.14 4.05
CA LEU A 133 16.63 6.15 3.30
C LEU A 133 17.26 5.91 1.92
N PRO A 134 17.36 4.65 1.48
CA PRO A 134 18.11 4.31 0.25
C PRO A 134 17.37 4.74 -1.03
N LYS A 135 16.04 4.82 -1.02
CA LYS A 135 15.17 5.06 -2.19
C LYS A 135 14.18 6.21 -1.94
N ILE A 136 13.28 6.45 -2.90
CA ILE A 136 12.14 7.37 -2.77
C ILE A 136 11.37 7.06 -1.47
N ASP A 137 11.03 8.11 -0.73
CA ASP A 137 10.35 8.01 0.56
C ASP A 137 9.09 8.88 0.65
N THR A 138 8.87 9.72 -0.36
CA THR A 138 7.75 10.67 -0.41
C THR A 138 7.08 10.56 -1.77
N VAL A 139 5.76 10.44 -1.76
CA VAL A 139 4.91 10.47 -2.95
C VAL A 139 3.72 11.39 -2.73
N ALA A 140 3.38 12.19 -3.73
CA ALA A 140 2.12 12.89 -3.85
C ALA A 140 1.49 12.47 -5.17
N SER A 141 0.26 11.96 -5.15
CA SER A 141 -0.38 11.40 -6.34
C SER A 141 -1.86 11.78 -6.44
N ILE A 142 -2.34 11.84 -7.67
CA ILE A 142 -3.74 11.96 -8.04
C ILE A 142 -4.10 10.71 -8.82
N LEU A 143 -5.17 10.04 -8.39
CA LEU A 143 -5.68 8.82 -9.01
C LEU A 143 -7.06 9.10 -9.58
N ARG A 144 -7.31 8.62 -10.79
CA ARG A 144 -8.65 8.58 -11.38
C ARG A 144 -9.16 7.15 -11.39
N PHE A 145 -10.33 6.94 -10.80
CA PHE A 145 -11.01 5.64 -10.82
C PHE A 145 -11.90 5.50 -12.04
N THR A 146 -12.20 4.25 -12.41
CA THR A 146 -13.21 3.92 -13.42
C THR A 146 -14.58 4.45 -12.98
N GLN A 147 -15.40 4.84 -13.97
CA GLN A 147 -16.79 5.21 -13.72
C GLN A 147 -17.64 4.02 -13.28
#